data_AF-A0A9Q0T3Y1-F1
#
_entry.id   AF-A0A9Q0T3Y1-F1
#
_cell.length_a   1.000
_cell.length_b   1.000
_cell.length_c   1.000
_cell.angle_alpha   90.00
_cell.angle_beta   90.00
_cell.angle_gamma   90.00
#
_symmetry.space_group_name_H-M   'P 1'
#
loop_
_entity.id
_entity.type
_entity.pdbx_description
1 polymer ?
#
loop_
_entity_poly.entity_id
_entity_poly.type
_entity_poly.pdbx_seq_one_letter_code
_entity_poly.pdbx_strand_id
1 'polypeptide(L)'
;MPSRMCINPIHNKKGILHHSDNSNTEERWAESSCSMDSLYDMDLISETVPVILDNSKDWYQVLSTSMKLGARGVAHVEGISRVDLKENSHYSNLLLINRTASPLSWFMECKDRNNRSAIALPYSFLPTMAADRLRDAADKIMALLGDYDAIHVRRGDKIKTRNDRFGVSRTLHPHLDRDTRPEFILHKIEKWVPPGRTLFIASNEKTPGFFSPLAVRYKLAYSSNYSMILDPVIENNYELFMIERLILMGAKTFIRTFKEDDTDLSLTEDPKKNTKSWQLPVYTMDEAE
;
A
#
# COMPACT_ATOMS: atom_id res chain seq x y z
N MET A 1 -9.24 -2.03 17.13
CA MET A 1 -8.51 -1.32 16.05
C MET A 1 -8.17 0.08 16.55
N PRO A 2 -7.00 0.66 16.26
CA PRO A 2 -6.75 2.08 16.48
C PRO A 2 -7.80 2.93 15.77
N SER A 3 -8.27 3.98 16.43
CA SER A 3 -9.20 4.97 15.87
C SER A 3 -8.51 5.99 14.97
N ARG A 4 -7.19 6.15 15.11
CA ARG A 4 -6.38 7.08 14.32
C ARG A 4 -5.10 6.43 13.83
N MET A 5 -4.70 6.85 12.63
CA MET A 5 -3.55 6.36 11.91
C MET A 5 -2.60 7.50 11.60
N CYS A 6 -1.30 7.23 11.68
CA CYS A 6 -0.31 8.26 11.42
C CYS A 6 0.11 8.28 9.96
N ILE A 7 0.07 9.48 9.40
CA ILE A 7 0.46 9.75 8.02
C ILE A 7 1.95 10.02 8.00
N ASN A 8 2.69 9.28 7.18
CA ASN A 8 4.10 9.56 6.99
C ASN A 8 4.26 10.86 6.17
N PRO A 9 4.87 11.92 6.73
CA PRO A 9 4.99 13.21 6.05
C PRO A 9 5.83 13.12 4.76
N ILE A 10 6.71 12.13 4.65
CA ILE A 10 7.51 11.88 3.43
C ILE A 10 6.60 11.53 2.24
N HIS A 11 5.45 10.89 2.52
CA HIS A 11 4.53 10.37 1.53
C HIS A 11 3.25 11.19 1.41
N ASN A 12 3.13 12.37 2.03
CA ASN A 12 1.90 13.17 2.06
C ASN A 12 2.02 14.48 1.24
N LYS A 13 2.23 14.35 -0.08
CA LYS A 13 2.45 15.47 -1.00
C LYS A 13 1.28 15.66 -1.96
N LYS A 14 0.75 16.88 -2.07
CA LYS A 14 -0.40 17.24 -2.93
C LYS A 14 -0.11 17.19 -4.42
N GLY A 15 1.14 17.48 -4.82
CA GLY A 15 1.53 17.64 -6.22
C GLY A 15 1.48 16.38 -7.11
N ILE A 16 0.93 15.26 -6.64
CA ILE A 16 0.81 14.02 -7.43
C ILE A 16 -0.35 14.11 -8.44
N LEU A 17 -1.44 14.82 -8.11
CA LEU A 17 -2.59 14.95 -9.01
C LEU A 17 -2.49 16.13 -9.98
N HIS A 18 -1.74 17.18 -9.60
CA HIS A 18 -1.64 18.42 -10.38
C HIS A 18 -0.20 18.60 -10.87
N HIS A 19 0.14 17.95 -11.97
CA HIS A 19 1.36 18.25 -12.72
C HIS A 19 1.15 19.53 -13.53
N SER A 20 1.24 20.70 -12.89
CA SER A 20 1.41 21.97 -13.61
C SER A 20 2.91 22.28 -13.75
N ASP A 21 3.34 22.74 -14.92
CA ASP A 21 4.74 23.05 -15.25
C ASP A 21 5.38 24.15 -14.36
N ASN A 22 4.62 24.75 -13.44
CA ASN A 22 5.05 25.88 -12.61
C ASN A 22 4.88 25.67 -11.09
N SER A 23 4.49 24.50 -10.60
CA SER A 23 4.38 24.28 -9.15
C SER A 23 5.75 23.99 -8.52
N ASN A 24 6.51 25.05 -8.25
CA ASN A 24 7.78 25.01 -7.53
C ASN A 24 7.61 24.77 -6.01
N THR A 25 6.39 24.52 -5.54
CA THR A 25 6.05 24.30 -4.14
C THR A 25 5.68 22.83 -3.92
N GLU A 26 6.48 22.12 -3.12
CA GLU A 26 6.11 20.81 -2.56
C GLU A 26 4.97 20.98 -1.54
N GLU A 27 3.77 21.33 -1.99
CA GLU A 27 2.63 21.44 -1.11
C GLU A 27 2.29 20.08 -0.48
N ARG A 28 2.02 20.10 0.82
CA ARG A 28 1.65 18.93 1.62
C ARG A 28 0.27 19.16 2.21
N TRP A 29 -0.47 18.08 2.46
CA TRP A 29 -1.64 18.19 3.32
C TRP A 29 -1.18 18.48 4.74
N ALA A 30 -1.94 19.32 5.44
CA ALA A 30 -1.58 19.80 6.78
C ALA A 30 -1.63 18.67 7.84
N GLU A 31 -2.46 17.66 7.61
CA GLU A 31 -2.70 16.60 8.57
C GLU A 31 -1.55 15.59 8.64
N SER A 32 -1.14 15.28 9.87
CA SER A 32 -0.15 14.25 10.19
C SER A 32 -0.78 12.92 10.62
N SER A 33 -2.11 12.86 10.67
CA SER A 33 -2.88 11.67 11.02
C SER A 33 -4.30 11.77 10.48
N CYS A 34 -4.90 10.63 10.17
CA CYS A 34 -6.30 10.50 9.75
C CYS A 34 -7.04 9.51 10.66
N SER A 35 -8.37 9.54 10.65
CA SER A 35 -9.18 8.56 11.37
C SER A 35 -9.22 7.23 10.62
N MET A 36 -9.37 6.11 11.34
CA MET A 36 -9.38 4.77 10.73
C MET A 36 -10.57 4.60 9.76
N ASP A 37 -11.70 5.21 10.10
CA ASP A 37 -12.94 5.21 9.32
C ASP A 37 -12.88 6.10 8.06
N SER A 38 -11.89 7.00 7.93
CA SER A 38 -11.69 7.75 6.68
C SER A 38 -11.08 6.88 5.58
N LEU A 39 -10.38 5.81 5.96
CA LEU A 39 -9.70 4.88 5.06
C LEU A 39 -10.45 3.56 4.90
N TYR A 40 -11.09 3.08 5.96
CA TYR A 40 -11.72 1.76 6.00
C TYR A 40 -13.16 1.82 6.46
N ASP A 41 -13.99 0.95 5.91
CA ASP A 41 -15.40 0.83 6.26
C ASP A 41 -15.55 -0.09 7.49
N MET A 42 -15.81 0.52 8.65
CA MET A 42 -15.90 -0.23 9.91
C MET A 42 -17.13 -1.13 9.97
N ASP A 43 -18.22 -0.72 9.33
CA ASP A 43 -19.47 -1.49 9.30
C ASP A 43 -19.29 -2.72 8.40
N LEU A 44 -18.71 -2.53 7.21
CA LEU A 44 -18.39 -3.63 6.30
C LEU A 44 -17.40 -4.64 6.92
N ILE A 45 -16.37 -4.18 7.64
CA ILE A 45 -15.47 -5.10 8.38
C ILE A 45 -16.26 -5.87 9.45
N SER A 46 -17.18 -5.18 10.13
CA SER A 46 -17.96 -5.75 11.24
C SER A 46 -18.92 -6.85 10.80
N GLU A 47 -19.25 -6.95 9.51
CA GLU A 47 -19.98 -8.10 8.95
C GLU A 47 -19.21 -9.42 9.07
N THR A 48 -17.87 -9.36 9.09
CA THR A 48 -17.00 -10.54 9.20
C THR A 48 -16.45 -10.72 10.61
N VAL A 49 -15.95 -9.65 11.23
CA VAL A 49 -15.34 -9.69 12.56
C VAL A 49 -15.73 -8.44 13.33
N PRO A 50 -16.24 -8.55 14.57
CA PRO A 50 -16.59 -7.39 15.39
C PRO A 50 -15.43 -6.39 15.49
N VAL A 51 -15.69 -5.13 15.12
CA VAL A 51 -14.71 -4.06 15.22
C VAL A 51 -14.95 -3.23 16.48
N ILE A 52 -13.95 -3.17 17.34
CA ILE A 52 -13.94 -2.27 18.51
C ILE A 52 -12.82 -1.25 18.32
N LEU A 53 -13.17 0.02 18.15
CA LEU A 53 -12.20 1.12 18.08
C LEU A 53 -11.69 1.49 19.47
N ASP A 54 -10.42 1.86 19.59
CA ASP A 54 -9.76 2.16 20.86
C ASP A 54 -10.22 3.46 21.55
N ASN A 55 -11.07 4.25 20.89
CA ASN A 55 -11.74 5.43 21.44
C ASN A 55 -13.24 5.19 21.73
N SER A 56 -13.74 3.98 21.52
CA SER A 56 -15.16 3.65 21.70
C SER A 56 -15.54 3.44 23.17
N LYS A 57 -16.82 3.62 23.48
CA LYS A 57 -17.38 3.27 24.81
C LYS A 57 -17.22 1.77 25.09
N ASP A 58 -17.39 0.94 24.06
CA ASP A 58 -17.26 -0.51 24.17
C ASP A 58 -15.84 -0.90 24.56
N TRP A 59 -14.82 -0.26 23.97
CA TRP A 59 -13.44 -0.44 24.38
C TRP A 59 -13.20 -0.06 25.84
N TYR A 60 -13.77 1.05 26.30
CA TYR A 60 -13.68 1.45 27.71
C TYR A 60 -14.33 0.42 28.64
N GLN A 61 -15.51 -0.11 28.27
CA GLN A 61 -16.19 -1.15 29.03
C GLN A 61 -15.34 -2.43 29.09
N VAL A 62 -14.78 -2.85 27.95
CA VAL A 62 -13.87 -4.01 27.84
C VAL A 62 -12.63 -3.82 28.71
N LEU A 63 -11.99 -2.65 28.67
CA LEU A 63 -10.85 -2.34 29.53
C LEU A 63 -11.22 -2.33 31.02
N SER A 64 -12.33 -1.69 31.38
CA SER A 64 -12.77 -1.61 32.78
C SER A 64 -13.12 -2.98 33.35
N THR A 65 -13.71 -3.86 32.53
CA THR A 65 -14.09 -5.22 32.92
C THR A 65 -12.86 -6.11 33.04
N SER A 66 -11.93 -6.02 32.08
CA SER A 66 -10.68 -6.77 32.14
C SER A 66 -9.81 -6.38 33.33
N MET A 67 -9.72 -5.08 33.67
CA MET A 67 -9.03 -4.61 34.87
C MET A 67 -9.61 -5.20 36.16
N LYS A 68 -10.94 -5.36 36.24
CA LYS A 68 -11.60 -6.02 37.40
C LYS A 68 -11.31 -7.52 37.47
N LEU A 69 -11.19 -8.18 36.33
CA LEU A 69 -10.97 -9.63 36.25
C LEU A 69 -9.49 -10.04 36.35
N GLY A 70 -8.55 -9.10 36.21
CA GLY A 70 -7.11 -9.34 36.30
C GLY A 70 -6.63 -10.34 35.25
N ALA A 71 -5.85 -11.34 35.68
CA ALA A 71 -5.33 -12.40 34.80
C ALA A 71 -6.41 -13.25 34.11
N ARG A 72 -7.68 -13.13 34.53
CA ARG A 72 -8.83 -13.83 33.94
C ARG A 72 -9.65 -12.96 32.99
N GLY A 73 -9.21 -11.73 32.70
CA GLY A 73 -9.94 -10.80 31.84
C GLY A 73 -9.41 -10.72 30.41
N VAL A 74 -8.08 -10.73 30.25
CA VAL A 74 -7.39 -10.48 28.98
C VAL A 74 -6.18 -11.41 28.85
N ALA A 75 -5.94 -11.90 27.64
CA ALA A 75 -4.68 -12.55 27.27
C ALA A 75 -4.04 -11.85 26.06
N HIS A 76 -2.74 -11.58 26.15
CA HIS A 76 -1.94 -11.21 24.98
C HIS A 76 -1.54 -12.49 24.24
N VAL A 77 -1.85 -12.56 22.95
CA VAL A 77 -1.71 -13.80 22.16
C VAL A 77 -0.80 -13.65 20.94
N GLU A 78 0.16 -12.73 21.02
CA GLU A 78 1.16 -12.56 19.98
C GLU A 78 1.94 -13.87 19.75
N GLY A 79 2.03 -14.31 18.50
CA GLY A 79 2.75 -15.54 18.12
C GLY A 79 2.02 -16.86 18.43
N ILE A 80 0.80 -16.81 18.99
CA ILE A 80 0.01 -18.02 19.27
C ILE A 80 -0.77 -18.43 18.02
N SER A 81 -0.73 -19.72 17.67
CA SER A 81 -1.44 -20.22 16.50
C SER A 81 -2.96 -20.26 16.71
N ARG A 82 -3.73 -20.22 15.62
CA ARG A 82 -5.20 -20.39 15.69
C ARG A 82 -5.61 -21.74 16.29
N VAL A 83 -4.81 -22.78 16.11
CA VAL A 83 -5.05 -24.11 16.67
C VAL A 83 -4.89 -24.07 18.19
N ASP A 84 -3.79 -23.51 18.67
CA ASP A 84 -3.53 -23.38 20.11
C ASP A 84 -4.60 -22.53 20.82
N LEU A 85 -5.08 -21.46 20.18
CA LEU A 85 -6.17 -20.64 20.72
C LEU A 85 -7.49 -21.41 20.83
N LYS A 86 -7.73 -22.39 19.94
CA LYS A 86 -8.96 -23.17 19.91
C LYS A 86 -8.92 -24.37 20.87
N GLU A 87 -7.77 -25.01 20.99
CA GLU A 87 -7.59 -26.23 21.77
C GLU A 87 -7.30 -25.96 23.26
N ASN A 88 -6.71 -24.81 23.58
CA ASN A 88 -6.39 -24.45 24.96
C ASN A 88 -7.56 -23.72 25.65
N SER A 89 -8.22 -24.41 26.57
CA SER A 89 -9.36 -23.88 27.35
C SER A 89 -9.04 -22.66 28.21
N HIS A 90 -7.75 -22.36 28.45
CA HIS A 90 -7.33 -21.12 29.11
C HIS A 90 -7.82 -19.87 28.37
N TYR A 91 -7.91 -19.91 27.03
CA TYR A 91 -8.28 -18.75 26.21
C TYR A 91 -9.78 -18.60 25.95
N SER A 92 -10.59 -19.64 26.24
CA SER A 92 -11.98 -19.71 25.76
C SER A 92 -12.89 -18.61 26.30
N ASN A 93 -12.54 -18.00 27.44
CA ASN A 93 -13.32 -16.97 28.11
C ASN A 93 -12.56 -15.64 28.29
N LEU A 94 -11.40 -15.48 27.63
CA LEU A 94 -10.57 -14.28 27.74
C LEU A 94 -10.77 -13.37 26.54
N LEU A 95 -10.69 -12.06 26.76
CA LEU A 95 -10.48 -11.14 25.66
C LEU A 95 -9.06 -11.33 25.11
N LEU A 96 -8.95 -11.77 23.87
CA LEU A 96 -7.67 -12.01 23.22
C LEU A 96 -7.18 -10.73 22.54
N ILE A 97 -6.04 -10.21 22.98
CA ILE A 97 -5.36 -9.08 22.35
C ILE A 97 -4.20 -9.63 21.54
N ASN A 98 -4.39 -9.73 20.22
CA ASN A 98 -3.32 -10.04 19.29
C ASN A 98 -2.69 -8.74 18.76
N ARG A 99 -1.45 -8.45 19.15
CA ARG A 99 -0.67 -7.29 18.68
C ARG A 99 0.36 -7.64 17.60
N THR A 100 0.24 -8.78 16.93
CA THR A 100 1.18 -9.14 15.85
C THR A 100 0.95 -8.21 14.65
N ALA A 101 1.80 -7.20 14.48
CA ALA A 101 1.80 -6.39 13.27
C ALA A 101 2.12 -7.25 12.04
N SER A 102 1.30 -7.14 10.99
CA SER A 102 1.81 -7.48 9.67
C SER A 102 2.97 -6.52 9.36
N PRO A 103 4.19 -7.02 9.14
CA PRO A 103 5.30 -6.14 8.79
C PRO A 103 5.12 -5.54 7.38
N LEU A 104 4.07 -5.95 6.65
CA LEU A 104 3.69 -5.42 5.34
C LEU A 104 2.60 -4.34 5.43
N SER A 105 1.99 -4.13 6.60
CA SER A 105 1.04 -3.03 6.79
C SER A 105 1.73 -1.70 6.53
N TRP A 106 1.15 -0.92 5.64
CA TRP A 106 1.67 0.35 5.14
C TRP A 106 1.25 1.54 6.02
N PHE A 107 0.44 1.26 7.04
CA PHE A 107 -0.04 2.23 8.02
C PHE A 107 0.38 1.83 9.44
N MET A 108 0.62 2.84 10.27
CA MET A 108 1.05 2.67 11.65
C MET A 108 0.10 3.43 12.59
N GLU A 109 -0.17 2.84 13.76
CA GLU A 109 -0.86 3.53 14.84
C GLU A 109 -0.05 4.75 15.30
N CYS A 110 -0.73 5.84 15.67
CA CYS A 110 -0.05 7.07 16.05
C CYS A 110 0.64 7.06 17.41
N LYS A 111 0.25 6.17 18.32
CA LYS A 111 0.68 6.23 19.72
C LYS A 111 2.16 5.91 19.92
N ASP A 112 2.77 5.09 19.06
CA ASP A 112 4.22 4.88 19.06
C ASP A 112 4.69 4.28 17.71
N ARG A 113 5.63 4.96 17.04
CA ARG A 113 6.23 4.50 15.76
C ARG A 113 7.08 3.23 15.91
N ASN A 114 7.56 2.94 17.12
CA ASN A 114 8.37 1.78 17.44
C ASN A 114 7.52 0.62 17.97
N ASN A 115 6.35 0.90 18.56
CA ASN A 115 5.39 -0.10 19.00
C ASN A 115 4.46 -0.48 17.85
N ARG A 116 4.84 -1.52 17.11
CA ARG A 116 4.09 -2.00 15.95
C ARG A 116 2.83 -2.75 16.39
N SER A 117 1.84 -2.07 16.96
CA SER A 117 0.47 -2.59 17.09
C SER A 117 -0.30 -2.34 15.80
N ALA A 118 0.09 -3.01 14.71
CA ALA A 118 -0.76 -3.04 13.53
C ALA A 118 -1.78 -4.18 13.71
N ILE A 119 -3.05 -3.88 13.43
CA ILE A 119 -4.13 -4.86 13.48
C ILE A 119 -3.77 -6.02 12.55
N ALA A 120 -3.73 -7.24 13.09
CA ALA A 120 -3.54 -8.47 12.32
C ALA A 120 -4.83 -8.83 11.57
N LEU A 121 -5.16 -8.07 10.53
CA LEU A 121 -6.10 -8.52 9.51
C LEU A 121 -5.31 -9.07 8.32
N PRO A 122 -5.79 -10.14 7.66
CA PRO A 122 -5.10 -10.69 6.49
C PRO A 122 -4.76 -9.59 5.48
N TYR A 123 -3.58 -9.69 4.85
CA TYR A 123 -3.13 -8.70 3.87
C TYR A 123 -4.11 -8.55 2.70
N SER A 124 -4.89 -9.58 2.41
CA SER A 124 -5.97 -9.61 1.42
C SER A 124 -7.30 -9.02 1.90
N PHE A 125 -7.52 -8.89 3.21
CA PHE A 125 -8.83 -8.52 3.78
C PHE A 125 -9.00 -7.00 3.89
N LEU A 126 -8.12 -6.30 4.61
CA LEU A 126 -8.23 -4.85 4.75
C LEU A 126 -8.33 -4.06 3.44
N PRO A 127 -7.60 -4.42 2.37
CA PRO A 127 -7.69 -3.69 1.12
C PRO A 127 -9.06 -3.73 0.45
N THR A 128 -9.86 -4.77 0.71
CA THR A 128 -11.23 -4.90 0.17
C THR A 128 -12.25 -4.20 1.07
N MET A 129 -11.80 -3.61 2.18
CA MET A 129 -12.64 -2.97 3.20
C MET A 129 -12.44 -1.45 3.22
N ALA A 130 -12.13 -0.86 2.07
CA ALA A 130 -11.96 0.59 1.96
C ALA A 130 -13.28 1.31 2.29
N ALA A 131 -13.17 2.53 2.83
CA ALA A 131 -14.31 3.38 3.13
C ALA A 131 -15.21 3.57 1.88
N ASP A 132 -16.52 3.63 2.08
CA ASP A 132 -17.53 3.65 1.02
C ASP A 132 -17.27 4.74 -0.04
N ARG A 133 -16.94 5.97 0.41
CA ARG A 133 -16.57 7.08 -0.46
C ARG A 133 -15.39 6.79 -1.40
N LEU A 134 -14.42 5.99 -0.94
CA LEU A 134 -13.24 5.63 -1.72
C LEU A 134 -13.56 4.52 -2.72
N ARG A 135 -14.43 3.56 -2.33
CA ARG A 135 -14.97 2.54 -3.23
C ARG A 135 -15.76 3.17 -4.36
N ASP A 136 -16.69 4.07 -4.04
CA ASP A 136 -17.49 4.82 -5.02
C ASP A 136 -16.63 5.62 -6.02
N ALA A 137 -15.56 6.27 -5.53
CA ALA A 137 -14.64 7.00 -6.39
C ALA A 137 -13.86 6.06 -7.32
N ALA A 138 -13.37 4.94 -6.79
CA ALA A 138 -12.70 3.92 -7.58
C ALA A 138 -13.62 3.34 -8.65
N ASP A 139 -14.85 2.97 -8.31
CA ASP A 139 -15.83 2.39 -9.22
C ASP A 139 -16.17 3.33 -10.39
N LYS A 140 -16.33 4.63 -10.11
CA LYS A 140 -16.51 5.66 -11.15
C LYS A 140 -15.31 5.73 -12.10
N ILE A 141 -14.09 5.67 -11.58
CA ILE A 141 -12.86 5.71 -12.39
C ILE A 141 -12.72 4.42 -13.21
N MET A 142 -12.97 3.26 -12.61
CA MET A 142 -12.93 1.97 -13.31
C MET A 142 -13.96 1.90 -14.43
N ALA A 143 -15.17 2.44 -14.22
CA ALA A 143 -16.18 2.55 -15.26
C ALA A 143 -15.73 3.43 -16.45
N LEU A 144 -14.99 4.52 -16.18
CA LEU A 144 -14.41 5.36 -17.22
C LEU A 144 -13.22 4.71 -17.93
N LEU A 145 -12.43 3.88 -17.23
CA LEU A 145 -11.32 3.12 -17.79
C LEU A 145 -11.80 2.00 -18.74
N GLY A 146 -12.94 1.38 -18.43
CA GLY A 146 -13.50 0.26 -19.21
C GLY A 146 -12.73 -1.05 -19.01
N ASP A 147 -12.32 -1.71 -20.09
CA ASP A 147 -11.42 -2.86 -20.02
C ASP A 147 -9.96 -2.38 -20.09
N TYR A 148 -9.21 -2.58 -18.99
CA TYR A 148 -7.86 -2.07 -18.83
C TYR A 148 -6.94 -3.06 -18.10
N ASP A 149 -5.64 -2.85 -18.24
CA ASP A 149 -4.60 -3.47 -17.43
C ASP A 149 -3.93 -2.39 -16.58
N ALA A 150 -3.21 -2.81 -15.55
CA ALA A 150 -2.58 -1.86 -14.65
C ALA A 150 -1.19 -2.29 -14.20
N ILE A 151 -0.32 -1.29 -14.02
CA ILE A 151 1.00 -1.46 -13.43
C ILE A 151 1.12 -0.57 -12.19
N HIS A 152 1.71 -1.12 -11.14
CA HIS A 152 2.19 -0.34 -10.00
C HIS A 152 3.71 -0.21 -10.07
N VAL A 153 4.22 1.02 -10.05
CA VAL A 153 5.64 1.33 -10.21
C VAL A 153 6.16 2.14 -9.02
N ARG A 154 6.84 1.48 -8.09
CA ARG A 154 7.44 2.07 -6.88
C ARG A 154 8.93 2.34 -7.07
N ARG A 155 9.26 3.59 -7.43
CA ARG A 155 10.62 4.06 -7.70
C ARG A 155 11.15 5.00 -6.62
N GLY A 156 10.53 6.17 -6.45
CA GLY A 156 11.15 7.35 -5.84
C GLY A 156 11.80 7.14 -4.46
N ASP A 157 11.15 6.47 -3.53
CA ASP A 157 11.69 6.18 -2.18
C ASP A 157 12.52 4.90 -2.12
N LYS A 158 12.47 4.05 -3.15
CA LYS A 158 13.10 2.73 -3.20
C LYS A 158 14.43 2.74 -3.95
N ILE A 159 14.60 3.63 -4.93
CA ILE A 159 15.89 3.88 -5.58
C ILE A 159 16.77 4.69 -4.61
N LYS A 160 17.42 3.95 -3.70
CA LYS A 160 18.38 4.51 -2.73
C LYS A 160 19.77 4.04 -3.10
N THR A 161 20.66 4.99 -3.37
CA THR A 161 22.07 4.72 -3.64
C THR A 161 22.97 5.29 -2.54
N ARG A 162 24.11 4.64 -2.31
CA ARG A 162 25.20 5.18 -1.49
C ARG A 162 26.54 4.73 -2.05
N ASN A 163 27.59 5.53 -1.87
CA ASN A 163 28.94 5.10 -2.19
C ASN A 163 29.52 4.30 -1.02
N ASP A 164 30.20 3.19 -1.31
CA ASP A 164 31.00 2.49 -0.33
C ASP A 164 32.35 3.19 -0.09
N ARG A 165 33.20 2.62 0.78
CA ARG A 165 34.51 3.18 1.15
C ARG A 165 35.49 3.32 -0.04
N PHE A 166 35.18 2.70 -1.18
CA PHE A 166 35.98 2.76 -2.40
C PHE A 166 35.33 3.68 -3.47
N GLY A 167 34.26 4.39 -3.11
CA GLY A 167 33.53 5.28 -4.03
C GLY A 167 32.57 4.55 -4.97
N VAL A 168 32.34 3.24 -4.79
CA VAL A 168 31.47 2.46 -5.67
C VAL A 168 30.01 2.63 -5.22
N SER A 169 29.13 3.01 -6.16
CA SER A 169 27.69 3.15 -5.89
C SER A 169 27.06 1.78 -5.59
N ARG A 170 26.26 1.73 -4.53
CA ARG A 170 25.51 0.56 -4.08
C ARG A 170 24.04 0.90 -3.92
N THR A 171 23.17 -0.08 -4.13
CA THR A 171 21.71 0.02 -3.97
C THR A 171 21.15 -1.13 -3.12
N LEU A 172 19.99 -0.90 -2.49
CA LEU A 172 19.22 -1.95 -1.82
C LEU A 172 18.37 -2.78 -2.78
N HIS A 173 18.17 -2.30 -4.00
CA HIS A 173 17.42 -2.98 -5.04
C HIS A 173 18.26 -2.91 -6.32
N PRO A 174 19.09 -3.94 -6.60
CA PRO A 174 20.05 -3.92 -7.69
C PRO A 174 19.41 -3.75 -9.07
N HIS A 175 18.22 -4.30 -9.30
CA HIS A 175 17.58 -4.28 -10.62
C HIS A 175 16.45 -3.25 -10.73
N LEU A 176 15.94 -2.73 -9.61
CA LEU A 176 14.75 -1.87 -9.59
C LEU A 176 14.80 -0.68 -10.55
N ASP A 177 15.90 0.09 -10.59
CA ASP A 177 15.96 1.26 -11.48
C ASP A 177 15.87 0.83 -12.95
N ARG A 178 16.63 -0.20 -13.34
CA ARG A 178 16.63 -0.78 -14.68
C ARG A 178 15.24 -1.29 -15.05
N ASP A 179 14.70 -2.21 -14.26
CA ASP A 179 13.47 -2.96 -14.58
C ASP A 179 12.23 -2.06 -14.65
N THR A 180 12.28 -0.89 -14.02
CA THR A 180 11.15 0.07 -14.00
C THR A 180 11.35 1.26 -14.94
N ARG A 181 12.38 1.25 -15.81
CA ARG A 181 12.48 2.20 -16.92
C ARG A 181 11.53 1.84 -18.05
N PRO A 182 11.01 2.81 -18.82
CA PRO A 182 9.98 2.55 -19.84
C PRO A 182 10.37 1.48 -20.85
N GLU A 183 11.61 1.45 -21.32
CA GLU A 183 12.11 0.48 -22.29
C GLU A 183 12.13 -0.97 -21.75
N PHE A 184 12.44 -1.15 -20.47
CA PHE A 184 12.39 -2.46 -19.81
C PHE A 184 10.96 -2.87 -19.48
N ILE A 185 10.13 -1.90 -19.04
CA ILE A 185 8.69 -2.14 -18.82
C ILE A 185 8.04 -2.61 -20.13
N LEU A 186 8.29 -1.95 -21.26
CA LEU A 186 7.75 -2.35 -22.56
C LEU A 186 8.05 -3.83 -22.88
N HIS A 187 9.31 -4.23 -22.72
CA HIS A 187 9.75 -5.60 -23.00
C HIS A 187 9.25 -6.63 -21.99
N LYS A 188 9.10 -6.25 -20.71
CA LYS A 188 8.59 -7.16 -19.68
C LYS A 188 7.09 -7.40 -19.87
N ILE A 189 6.31 -6.33 -20.01
CA ILE A 189 4.84 -6.42 -19.97
C ILE A 189 4.22 -6.85 -21.29
N GLU A 190 4.93 -6.77 -22.43
CA GLU A 190 4.39 -7.23 -23.72
C GLU A 190 3.99 -8.71 -23.75
N LYS A 191 4.58 -9.51 -22.86
CA LYS A 191 4.27 -10.93 -22.68
C LYS A 191 2.90 -11.17 -22.06
N TRP A 192 2.34 -10.15 -21.41
CA TRP A 192 1.11 -10.23 -20.62
C TRP A 192 0.02 -9.29 -21.14
N VAL A 193 0.41 -8.12 -21.65
CA VAL A 193 -0.51 -7.06 -22.10
C VAL A 193 -0.38 -6.86 -23.61
N PRO A 194 -1.43 -7.19 -24.38
CA PRO A 194 -1.47 -6.92 -25.81
C PRO A 194 -1.33 -5.42 -26.16
N PRO A 195 -0.73 -5.07 -27.32
CA PRO A 195 -0.66 -3.68 -27.79
C PRO A 195 -2.05 -3.06 -27.99
N GLY A 196 -2.14 -1.74 -27.82
CA GLY A 196 -3.36 -0.95 -28.00
C GLY A 196 -4.29 -0.89 -26.79
N ARG A 197 -4.00 -1.66 -25.73
CA ARG A 197 -4.79 -1.69 -24.49
C ARG A 197 -4.56 -0.45 -23.62
N THR A 198 -5.55 -0.15 -22.79
CA THR A 198 -5.46 0.89 -21.75
C THR A 198 -4.59 0.37 -20.61
N LEU A 199 -3.56 1.13 -20.24
CA LEU A 199 -2.64 0.81 -19.16
C LEU A 199 -2.74 1.90 -18.08
N PHE A 200 -3.38 1.57 -16.97
CA PHE A 200 -3.41 2.43 -15.79
C PHE A 200 -2.08 2.33 -15.02
N ILE A 201 -1.46 3.47 -14.72
CA ILE A 201 -0.15 3.54 -14.08
C ILE A 201 -0.27 4.23 -12.73
N ALA A 202 -0.13 3.46 -11.65
CA ALA A 202 0.03 4.01 -10.30
C ALA A 202 1.52 4.06 -9.95
N SER A 203 2.06 5.25 -9.71
CA SER A 203 3.50 5.42 -9.44
C SER A 203 3.80 6.56 -8.48
N ASN A 204 4.93 6.45 -7.78
CA ASN A 204 5.55 7.54 -7.03
C ASN A 204 6.78 8.14 -7.73
N GLU A 205 6.98 7.86 -9.01
CA GLU A 205 7.94 8.56 -9.86
C GLU A 205 7.54 10.04 -9.94
N LYS A 206 8.53 10.93 -9.82
CA LYS A 206 8.29 12.39 -9.77
C LYS A 206 8.57 13.07 -11.09
N THR A 207 9.35 12.43 -11.94
CA THR A 207 9.76 12.97 -13.23
C THR A 207 8.54 13.05 -14.14
N PRO A 208 8.09 14.27 -14.54
CA PRO A 208 6.93 14.41 -15.41
C PRO A 208 7.17 13.69 -16.74
N GLY A 209 6.15 13.00 -17.24
CA GLY A 209 6.24 12.27 -18.50
C GLY A 209 7.21 11.09 -18.52
N PHE A 210 7.72 10.63 -17.37
CA PHE A 210 8.66 9.51 -17.30
C PHE A 210 8.16 8.25 -18.03
N PHE A 211 6.87 7.94 -17.92
CA PHE A 211 6.24 6.80 -18.58
C PHE A 211 5.70 7.09 -19.98
N SER A 212 5.86 8.32 -20.51
CA SER A 212 5.39 8.68 -21.86
C SER A 212 5.91 7.75 -22.97
N PRO A 213 7.13 7.15 -22.92
CA PRO A 213 7.56 6.22 -23.96
C PRO A 213 6.67 4.97 -24.07
N LEU A 214 5.93 4.60 -23.01
CA LEU A 214 4.98 3.48 -23.07
C LEU A 214 3.81 3.75 -24.04
N ALA A 215 3.56 5.01 -24.39
CA ALA A 215 2.48 5.43 -25.29
C ALA A 215 2.66 4.93 -26.74
N VAL A 216 3.87 4.47 -27.09
CA VAL A 216 4.13 3.82 -28.38
C VAL A 216 3.30 2.55 -28.56
N ARG A 217 2.91 1.90 -27.46
CA ARG A 217 2.22 0.60 -27.47
C ARG A 217 0.90 0.59 -26.70
N TYR A 218 0.72 1.47 -25.72
CA TYR A 218 -0.43 1.44 -24.82
C TYR A 218 -1.11 2.81 -24.70
N LYS A 219 -2.41 2.83 -24.39
CA LYS A 219 -3.13 4.05 -24.02
C LYS A 219 -2.93 4.29 -22.54
N LEU A 220 -2.16 5.32 -22.18
CA LEU A 220 -1.77 5.54 -20.79
C LEU A 220 -2.88 6.26 -20.02
N ALA A 221 -3.16 5.79 -18.80
CA ALA A 221 -4.07 6.42 -17.86
C ALA A 221 -3.39 6.59 -16.49
N TYR A 222 -3.66 7.71 -15.85
CA TYR A 222 -3.10 8.08 -14.54
C TYR A 222 -4.19 8.63 -13.64
N SER A 223 -3.97 8.59 -12.32
CA SER A 223 -4.89 9.19 -11.33
C SER A 223 -5.17 10.66 -11.63
N SER A 224 -4.18 11.42 -12.10
CA SER A 224 -4.34 12.83 -12.48
C SER A 224 -5.34 13.06 -13.61
N ASN A 225 -5.65 12.06 -14.45
CA ASN A 225 -6.69 12.17 -15.48
C ASN A 225 -8.11 12.20 -14.88
N TYR A 226 -8.26 11.87 -13.60
CA TYR A 226 -9.54 11.75 -12.89
C TYR A 226 -9.63 12.70 -11.68
N SER A 227 -8.89 13.82 -11.69
CA SER A 227 -8.86 14.78 -10.58
C SER A 227 -10.25 15.29 -10.19
N MET A 228 -11.17 15.47 -11.16
CA MET A 228 -12.56 15.88 -10.88
C MET A 228 -13.34 14.89 -9.99
N ILE A 229 -12.94 13.61 -9.96
CA ILE A 229 -13.52 12.58 -9.09
C ILE A 229 -12.72 12.48 -7.78
N LEU A 230 -11.39 12.62 -7.86
CA LEU A 230 -10.49 12.43 -6.73
C LEU A 230 -10.46 13.64 -5.78
N ASP A 231 -10.30 14.85 -6.30
CA ASP A 231 -10.10 16.07 -5.51
C ASP A 231 -11.21 16.33 -4.47
N PRO A 232 -12.50 16.05 -4.74
CA PRO A 232 -13.56 16.22 -3.73
C PRO A 232 -13.59 15.13 -2.66
N VAL A 233 -12.87 14.01 -2.86
CA VAL A 233 -12.97 12.81 -2.02
C VAL A 233 -11.73 12.63 -1.15
N ILE A 234 -10.55 12.96 -1.67
CA ILE A 234 -9.29 12.73 -0.97
C ILE A 234 -8.86 13.94 -0.14
N GLU A 235 -8.39 13.67 1.06
CA GLU A 235 -7.86 14.66 2.01
C GLU A 235 -6.38 14.41 2.33
N ASN A 236 -5.84 13.27 1.90
CA ASN A 236 -4.44 12.90 2.07
C ASN A 236 -4.01 11.82 1.06
N ASN A 237 -2.70 11.56 0.97
CA ASN A 237 -2.18 10.55 0.04
C ASN A 237 -2.52 9.09 0.40
N TYR A 238 -2.92 8.82 1.63
CA TYR A 238 -3.30 7.45 2.03
C TYR A 238 -4.65 7.10 1.40
N GLU A 239 -5.56 8.06 1.30
CA GLU A 239 -6.84 7.90 0.61
C GLU A 239 -6.66 7.77 -0.91
N LEU A 240 -5.79 8.60 -1.51
CA LEU A 240 -5.40 8.42 -2.91
C LEU A 240 -4.84 7.02 -3.16
N PHE A 241 -3.92 6.57 -2.30
CA PHE A 241 -3.34 5.22 -2.41
C PHE A 241 -4.40 4.12 -2.27
N MET A 242 -5.40 4.29 -1.40
CA MET A 242 -6.51 3.33 -1.28
C MET A 242 -7.33 3.25 -2.56
N ILE A 243 -7.68 4.40 -3.16
CA ILE A 243 -8.40 4.44 -4.44
C ILE A 243 -7.57 3.81 -5.57
N GLU A 244 -6.30 4.21 -5.70
CA GLU A 244 -5.39 3.62 -6.69
C GLU A 244 -5.29 2.11 -6.52
N ARG A 245 -5.22 1.61 -5.28
CA ARG A 245 -5.17 0.18 -5.01
C ARG A 245 -6.43 -0.55 -5.46
N LEU A 246 -7.62 0.04 -5.24
CA LEU A 246 -8.88 -0.53 -5.74
C LEU A 246 -8.88 -0.60 -7.27
N ILE A 247 -8.45 0.48 -7.93
CA ILE A 247 -8.31 0.52 -9.40
C ILE A 247 -7.32 -0.54 -9.89
N LEU A 248 -6.18 -0.70 -9.23
CA LEU A 248 -5.21 -1.75 -9.57
C LEU A 248 -5.79 -3.16 -9.43
N MET A 249 -6.59 -3.41 -8.39
CA MET A 249 -7.22 -4.72 -8.14
C MET A 249 -8.37 -5.02 -9.12
N GLY A 250 -9.03 -3.99 -9.66
CA GLY A 250 -10.07 -4.15 -10.69
C GLY A 250 -9.55 -4.39 -12.11
N ALA A 251 -8.22 -4.27 -12.33
CA ALA A 251 -7.62 -4.45 -13.64
C ALA A 251 -7.67 -5.91 -14.11
N LYS A 252 -7.76 -6.13 -15.43
CA LYS A 252 -7.71 -7.48 -16.02
C LYS A 252 -6.37 -8.17 -15.74
N THR A 253 -5.28 -7.43 -15.95
CA THR A 253 -3.92 -7.85 -15.58
C THR A 253 -3.34 -6.80 -14.66
N PHE A 254 -2.89 -7.22 -13.48
CA PHE A 254 -2.21 -6.35 -12.53
C PHE A 254 -0.76 -6.78 -12.37
N ILE A 255 0.16 -5.87 -12.68
CA ILE A 255 1.60 -6.10 -12.61
C ILE A 255 2.20 -5.20 -11.52
N ARG A 256 2.84 -5.82 -10.54
CA ARG A 256 3.43 -5.14 -9.38
C ARG A 256 4.86 -4.71 -9.69
N THR A 257 5.38 -3.79 -8.88
CA THR A 257 6.83 -3.50 -8.93
C THR A 257 7.62 -4.71 -8.46
N PHE A 258 7.32 -5.18 -7.25
CA PHE A 258 7.97 -6.30 -6.58
C PHE A 258 6.99 -7.47 -6.48
N LYS A 259 7.51 -8.69 -6.53
CA LYS A 259 6.75 -9.90 -6.24
C LYS A 259 6.35 -9.93 -4.75
N GLU A 260 5.08 -10.17 -4.44
CA GLU A 260 4.59 -10.37 -3.07
C GLU A 260 4.26 -11.84 -2.83
N ASP A 261 3.61 -12.49 -3.80
CA ASP A 261 3.26 -13.90 -3.82
C ASP A 261 3.81 -14.61 -5.07
N ASP A 262 3.93 -15.94 -5.04
CA ASP A 262 4.56 -16.72 -6.11
C ASP A 262 3.87 -16.61 -7.47
N THR A 263 2.57 -16.28 -7.46
CA THR A 263 1.72 -16.12 -8.65
C THR A 263 1.65 -14.68 -9.16
N ASP A 264 2.24 -13.71 -8.46
CA ASP A 264 2.20 -12.32 -8.88
C ASP A 264 3.02 -12.09 -10.16
N LEU A 265 2.51 -11.22 -11.04
CA LEU A 265 3.30 -10.61 -12.09
C LEU A 265 4.09 -9.43 -11.51
N SER A 266 5.40 -9.39 -11.74
CA SER A 266 6.25 -8.30 -11.25
C SER A 266 7.18 -7.73 -12.32
N LEU A 267 7.52 -6.45 -12.17
CA LEU A 267 8.50 -5.77 -13.02
C LEU A 267 9.92 -6.20 -12.66
N THR A 268 10.21 -6.35 -11.36
CA THR A 268 11.52 -6.79 -10.86
C THR A 268 11.41 -8.04 -10.00
N GLU A 269 12.50 -8.82 -9.98
CA GLU A 269 12.69 -9.97 -9.10
C GLU A 269 13.32 -9.57 -7.75
N ASP A 270 13.67 -8.29 -7.56
CA ASP A 270 14.20 -7.81 -6.29
C ASP A 270 13.17 -8.03 -5.15
N PRO A 271 13.59 -8.44 -3.95
CA PRO A 271 12.67 -8.60 -2.84
C PRO A 271 12.15 -7.23 -2.37
N LYS A 272 10.83 -7.10 -2.19
CA LYS A 272 10.19 -5.85 -1.69
C LYS A 272 10.80 -5.35 -0.38
N LYS A 273 11.16 -6.28 0.51
CA LYS A 273 11.89 -6.06 1.75
C LYS A 273 13.30 -6.60 1.61
N ASN A 274 14.28 -5.70 1.57
CA ASN A 274 15.68 -6.09 1.59
C ASN A 274 16.20 -6.19 3.04
N THR A 275 17.10 -7.13 3.29
CA THR A 275 17.85 -7.35 4.54
C THR A 275 18.88 -6.26 4.91
N LYS A 276 18.83 -5.09 4.25
CA LYS A 276 19.84 -4.02 4.26
C LYS A 276 21.18 -4.42 3.63
N SER A 277 21.17 -5.41 2.74
CA SER A 277 22.31 -5.77 1.91
C SER A 277 22.43 -4.81 0.74
N TRP A 278 23.55 -4.08 0.68
CA TRP A 278 23.85 -3.08 -0.34
C TRP A 278 24.67 -3.71 -1.46
N GLN A 279 24.11 -3.74 -2.67
CA GLN A 279 24.62 -4.49 -3.82
C GLN A 279 25.00 -3.55 -4.96
N LEU A 280 25.72 -4.07 -5.96
CA LEU A 280 26.00 -3.32 -7.19
C LEU A 280 24.69 -3.12 -7.96
N PRO A 281 24.39 -1.92 -8.45
CA PRO A 281 23.26 -1.72 -9.34
C PRO A 281 23.52 -2.40 -10.69
N VAL A 282 22.47 -2.96 -11.27
CA VAL A 282 22.48 -3.61 -12.58
C VAL A 282 21.70 -2.72 -13.54
N TYR A 283 22.31 -2.35 -14.67
CA TYR A 283 21.72 -1.46 -15.66
C TYR A 283 21.59 -2.09 -17.06
N THR A 284 22.29 -3.19 -17.30
CA THR A 284 22.26 -3.91 -18.57
C THR A 284 21.09 -4.87 -18.61
N MET A 285 20.52 -5.08 -19.80
CA MET A 285 19.70 -6.27 -20.04
C MET A 285 20.57 -7.50 -19.83
N ASP A 286 20.06 -8.48 -19.12
CA ASP A 286 20.70 -9.80 -19.09
C ASP A 286 20.67 -10.30 -20.54
N GLU A 287 21.83 -10.69 -21.08
CA GLU A 287 21.89 -11.30 -22.42
C GLU A 287 20.96 -12.50 -22.40
N ALA A 288 20.00 -12.54 -23.33
CA ALA A 288 19.06 -13.65 -23.40
C ALA A 288 19.85 -14.95 -23.60
N GLU A 289 19.81 -15.84 -22.60
CA GLU A 289 20.13 -17.26 -22.79
C GLU A 289 19.07 -17.94 -23.67
#